data_AF-A0A075LUA8-F1
#
_entry.id   AF-A0A075LUA8-F1
#
_cell.length_a   1.000
_cell.length_b   1.000
_cell.length_c   1.000
_cell.angle_alpha   90.00
_cell.angle_beta   90.00
_cell.angle_gamma   90.00
#
_symmetry.space_group_name_H-M   'P 1'
#
loop_
_entity.id
_entity.type
_entity.pdbx_description
1 polymer ?
#
loop_
_entity_poly.entity_id
_entity_poly.type
_entity_poly.pdbx_seq_one_letter_code
_entity_poly.pdbx_strand_id
1 'polypeptide(L)'
;MDVFSLLQALRGPQPLTPHQRVKDFQRTLQTHKIGDEIEISGFLLLREPPHPPKDALYYFLSPLSPSELQSLKRDEFRSFAVLKITDKASIPPSLEFKSGEYVKVKGVVEAYPYGLLKAINVTSIEGRDYSEYWLEYKEYALSRRELESLFSQTIYADNNQIEMAFLYSLFSSPRVIGLSFGEGAIFSTLKDNEKVVKSFWEASKYLVRIFPRELRLQNPKSLKKPYVYVDENFDLDFVLFNPTTSLRYYSPETKRLLKKEIPVANWAERYLLEHDGVFLTPKQYSQIKANDPLAHHSETPFLPNKPLGLERNREFEQLIPNIIITIALARERFKTFSPNDEVVSEFRGMFDDWLVKNKREYGEKFDALRLKGMVFETNTRFHLSLFLLGQMVRFEGAFKRSIAREVLTINQELLDTWMNELSEEELIKALETYEGIVNVDNRTRKALSIFMDLEATSFDGYVNKGEFYDALIKYGFKHRYAEELIDKLLREGFLFEPSIGKLKLTVRDF
;
A
#
# COMPACT_ATOMS: atom_id res chain seq x y z
N MET A 1 2.63 -39.37 -4.68
CA MET A 1 2.60 -38.38 -3.57
C MET A 1 3.12 -39.08 -2.32
N ASP A 2 4.16 -38.53 -1.70
CA ASP A 2 4.86 -39.12 -0.56
C ASP A 2 4.10 -38.82 0.75
N VAL A 3 4.10 -39.75 1.70
CA VAL A 3 3.49 -39.58 3.04
C VAL A 3 4.09 -38.36 3.75
N PHE A 4 5.37 -38.06 3.50
CA PHE A 4 6.04 -36.88 4.03
C PHE A 4 5.47 -35.57 3.44
N SER A 5 5.15 -35.56 2.14
CA SER A 5 4.49 -34.42 1.49
C SER A 5 3.03 -34.25 1.94
N LEU A 6 2.33 -35.33 2.29
CA LEU A 6 1.00 -35.30 2.91
C LEU A 6 1.04 -34.77 4.35
N LEU A 7 2.03 -35.18 5.14
CA LEU A 7 2.24 -34.68 6.50
C LEU A 7 2.71 -33.23 6.54
N GLN A 8 3.49 -32.78 5.55
CA GLN A 8 3.82 -31.36 5.37
C GLN A 8 2.61 -30.55 4.92
N ALA A 9 1.74 -31.09 4.04
CA ALA A 9 0.50 -30.41 3.66
C ALA A 9 -0.54 -30.36 4.80
N LEU A 10 -0.48 -31.30 5.76
CA LEU A 10 -1.33 -31.35 6.95
C LEU A 10 -0.78 -30.51 8.12
N ARG A 11 0.53 -30.26 8.16
CA ARG A 11 1.13 -29.30 9.09
C ARG A 11 0.94 -27.92 8.48
N GLY A 12 0.02 -27.14 9.06
CA GLY A 12 -0.16 -25.73 8.69
C GLY A 12 1.17 -24.94 8.69
N PRO A 13 1.17 -23.72 8.15
CA PRO A 13 2.38 -22.95 7.93
C PRO A 13 3.21 -22.81 9.22
N GLN A 14 4.51 -23.06 9.11
CA GLN A 14 5.40 -22.95 10.26
C GLN A 14 5.69 -21.46 10.57
N PRO A 15 5.49 -21.00 11.82
CA PRO A 15 5.72 -19.59 12.15
C PRO A 15 7.22 -19.26 12.19
N LEU A 16 7.59 -18.13 11.60
CA LEU A 16 8.96 -17.59 11.70
C LEU A 16 9.16 -16.85 13.02
N THR A 17 9.79 -17.55 13.98
CA THR A 17 10.05 -17.02 15.33
C THR A 17 11.36 -16.21 15.41
N PRO A 18 11.48 -15.27 16.37
CA PRO A 18 12.76 -14.59 16.65
C PRO A 18 13.90 -15.58 16.93
N HIS A 19 13.61 -16.66 17.67
CA HIS A 19 14.60 -17.70 17.97
C HIS A 19 15.21 -18.33 16.72
N GLN A 20 14.38 -18.62 15.71
CA GLN A 20 14.85 -19.17 14.44
C GLN A 20 15.81 -18.19 13.74
N ARG A 21 15.45 -16.90 13.67
CA ARG A 21 16.29 -15.86 13.06
C ARG A 21 17.63 -15.69 13.77
N VAL A 22 17.63 -15.70 15.10
CA VAL A 22 18.87 -15.65 15.91
C VAL A 22 19.75 -16.88 15.65
N LYS A 23 19.15 -18.07 15.55
CA LYS A 23 19.87 -19.31 15.28
C LYS A 23 20.50 -19.31 13.89
N ASP A 24 19.79 -18.82 12.87
CA ASP A 24 20.30 -18.72 11.50
C ASP A 24 21.46 -17.73 11.42
N PHE A 25 21.33 -16.57 12.07
CA PHE A 25 22.41 -15.59 12.18
C PHE A 25 23.66 -16.17 12.88
N GLN A 26 23.48 -16.84 14.02
CA GLN A 26 24.59 -17.48 14.72
C GLN A 26 25.25 -18.57 13.87
N ARG A 27 24.46 -19.37 13.15
CA ARG A 27 24.97 -20.40 12.24
C ARG A 27 25.81 -19.79 11.13
N THR A 28 25.37 -18.68 10.54
CA THR A 28 26.14 -17.93 9.55
C THR A 28 27.48 -17.48 10.12
N LEU A 29 27.50 -16.88 11.30
CA LEU A 29 28.74 -16.48 11.97
C LEU A 29 29.65 -17.67 12.28
N GLN A 30 29.10 -18.81 12.72
CA GLN A 30 29.87 -19.99 13.10
C GLN A 30 30.49 -20.72 11.92
N THR A 31 29.81 -20.71 10.77
CA THR A 31 30.26 -21.40 9.55
C THR A 31 31.53 -20.76 8.97
N HIS A 32 31.70 -19.46 9.15
CA HIS A 32 32.89 -18.72 8.71
C HIS A 32 34.01 -18.80 9.77
N LYS A 33 35.22 -19.16 9.33
CA LYS A 33 36.43 -19.19 10.15
C LYS A 33 37.00 -17.79 10.32
N ILE A 34 37.91 -17.63 11.29
CA ILE A 34 38.66 -16.39 11.45
C ILE A 34 39.53 -16.20 10.19
N GLY A 35 39.46 -15.00 9.62
CA GLY A 35 40.11 -14.65 8.36
C GLY A 35 39.23 -14.80 7.11
N ASP A 36 38.06 -15.43 7.22
CA ASP A 36 37.13 -15.56 6.10
C ASP A 36 36.41 -14.24 5.82
N GLU A 37 36.17 -13.95 4.53
CA GLU A 37 35.25 -12.88 4.13
C GLU A 37 33.81 -13.27 4.45
N ILE A 38 33.03 -12.31 4.93
CA ILE A 38 31.63 -12.50 5.28
C ILE A 38 30.79 -11.32 4.78
N GLU A 39 29.59 -11.64 4.30
CA GLU A 39 28.53 -10.69 4.05
C GLU A 39 27.36 -11.05 4.97
N ILE A 40 26.94 -10.12 5.83
CA ILE A 40 25.88 -10.35 6.81
C ILE A 40 25.05 -9.10 7.01
N SER A 41 23.74 -9.29 7.18
CA SER A 41 22.79 -8.21 7.45
C SER A 41 22.34 -8.23 8.91
N GLY A 42 21.93 -7.08 9.42
CA GLY A 42 21.36 -6.96 10.76
C GLY A 42 21.08 -5.52 11.16
N PHE A 43 20.59 -5.34 12.38
CA PHE A 43 20.30 -4.06 12.97
C PHE A 43 21.52 -3.54 13.73
N LEU A 44 21.98 -2.37 13.32
CA LEU A 44 23.13 -1.69 13.92
C LEU A 44 22.76 -1.19 15.32
N LEU A 45 23.49 -1.60 16.35
CA LEU A 45 23.29 -1.09 17.71
C LEU A 45 24.52 -0.26 18.10
N LEU A 46 24.32 1.05 18.23
CA LEU A 46 25.39 2.02 18.51
C LEU A 46 25.77 2.06 19.99
N ARG A 47 26.24 0.91 20.49
CA ARG A 47 26.79 0.76 21.83
C ARG A 47 28.11 0.01 21.73
N GLU A 48 29.11 0.49 22.47
CA GLU A 48 30.40 -0.20 22.53
C GLU A 48 30.23 -1.57 23.21
N PRO A 49 30.80 -2.64 22.62
CA PRO A 49 30.84 -3.96 23.24
C PRO A 49 31.75 -3.97 24.48
N PRO A 50 31.61 -4.95 25.39
CA PRO A 50 32.50 -5.08 26.54
C PRO A 50 33.96 -5.29 26.13
N HIS A 51 34.89 -4.62 26.82
CA HIS A 51 36.34 -4.69 26.58
C HIS A 51 36.77 -4.39 25.12
N PRO A 52 36.33 -3.26 24.52
CA PRO A 52 36.71 -2.96 23.15
C PRO A 52 38.20 -2.57 23.10
N PRO A 53 38.96 -3.11 22.13
CA PRO A 53 40.28 -2.58 21.80
C PRO A 53 40.22 -1.09 21.41
N LYS A 54 41.36 -0.38 21.52
CA LYS A 54 41.45 1.07 21.26
C LYS A 54 41.91 1.44 19.84
N ASP A 55 41.94 0.48 18.92
CA ASP A 55 42.43 0.62 17.54
C ASP A 55 41.34 0.95 16.51
N ALA A 56 40.07 0.88 16.88
CA ALA A 56 38.94 1.08 15.97
C ALA A 56 37.67 1.50 16.74
N LEU A 57 36.60 1.84 16.00
CA LEU A 57 35.26 1.96 16.55
C LEU A 57 34.59 0.58 16.58
N TYR A 58 33.92 0.27 17.69
CA TYR A 58 33.28 -1.02 17.91
C TYR A 58 31.80 -0.86 18.22
N TYR A 59 30.95 -1.56 17.47
CA TYR A 59 29.50 -1.57 17.67
C TYR A 59 28.93 -2.98 17.58
N PHE A 60 27.67 -3.17 17.94
CA PHE A 60 26.99 -4.45 17.76
C PHE A 60 26.15 -4.48 16.49
N LEU A 61 26.00 -5.67 15.93
CA LEU A 61 25.02 -6.01 14.91
C LEU A 61 24.11 -7.11 15.47
N SER A 62 22.79 -6.87 15.44
CA SER A 62 21.78 -7.81 15.91
C SER A 62 20.95 -8.38 14.77
N PRO A 63 20.56 -9.67 14.79
CA PRO A 63 19.62 -10.20 13.81
C PRO A 63 18.17 -9.79 14.06
N LEU A 64 17.85 -9.14 15.18
CA LEU A 64 16.48 -8.82 15.57
C LEU A 64 16.22 -7.32 15.50
N SER A 65 15.02 -6.97 15.05
CA SER A 65 14.60 -5.58 14.96
C SER A 65 14.44 -4.92 16.33
N PRO A 66 14.44 -3.58 16.42
CA PRO A 66 14.30 -2.86 17.68
C PRO A 66 13.11 -3.28 18.54
N SER A 67 11.93 -3.46 17.94
CA SER A 67 10.72 -3.89 18.66
C SER A 67 10.80 -5.34 19.13
N GLU A 68 11.43 -6.21 18.34
CA GLU A 68 11.68 -7.60 18.74
C GLU A 68 12.62 -7.65 19.93
N LEU A 69 13.76 -6.95 19.89
CA LEU A 69 14.72 -6.85 20.98
C LEU A 69 14.05 -6.36 22.27
N GLN A 70 13.20 -5.32 22.19
CA GLN A 70 12.46 -4.83 23.36
C GLN A 70 11.48 -5.86 23.93
N SER A 71 10.91 -6.73 23.07
CA SER A 71 9.93 -7.74 23.47
C SER A 71 10.53 -9.03 24.01
N LEU A 72 11.84 -9.24 23.84
CA LEU A 72 12.52 -10.46 24.28
C LEU A 72 12.46 -10.60 25.80
N LYS A 73 12.20 -11.83 26.26
CA LYS A 73 12.27 -12.17 27.68
C LYS A 73 13.72 -12.39 28.12
N ARG A 74 13.94 -12.39 29.44
CA ARG A 74 15.27 -12.57 30.07
C ARG A 74 16.00 -13.82 29.59
N ASP A 75 15.29 -14.93 29.46
CA ASP A 75 15.87 -16.25 29.14
C ASP A 75 15.84 -16.59 27.64
N GLU A 76 15.40 -15.67 26.78
CA GLU A 76 15.33 -15.93 25.34
C GLU A 76 16.72 -15.81 24.69
N PHE A 77 16.97 -16.67 23.71
CA PHE A 77 18.27 -16.80 23.05
C PHE A 77 18.63 -15.53 22.26
N ARG A 78 19.86 -15.02 22.44
CA ARG A 78 20.37 -13.81 21.80
C ARG A 78 21.70 -14.07 21.13
N SER A 79 21.94 -13.36 20.03
CA SER A 79 23.21 -13.39 19.32
C SER A 79 23.53 -12.01 18.78
N PHE A 80 24.80 -11.64 18.82
CA PHE A 80 25.31 -10.40 18.26
C PHE A 80 26.63 -10.68 17.56
N ALA A 81 26.89 -9.95 16.48
CA ALA A 81 28.24 -9.78 15.94
C ALA A 81 28.81 -8.44 16.42
N VAL A 82 30.12 -8.37 16.62
CA VAL A 82 30.80 -7.09 16.84
C VAL A 82 31.26 -6.55 15.50
N LEU A 83 30.96 -5.30 15.19
CA LEU A 83 31.49 -4.59 14.04
C LEU A 83 32.73 -3.82 14.45
N LYS A 84 33.87 -4.08 13.82
CA LYS A 84 35.11 -3.31 13.94
C LYS A 84 35.22 -2.37 12.75
N ILE A 85 35.07 -1.07 12.98
CA ILE A 85 35.07 -0.04 11.94
C ILE A 85 36.35 0.77 12.03
N THR A 86 37.16 0.70 10.98
CA THR A 86 38.42 1.45 10.84
C THR A 86 38.26 2.56 9.80
N ASP A 87 39.28 3.40 9.66
CA ASP A 87 39.37 4.44 8.62
C ASP A 87 39.34 3.90 7.18
N LYS A 88 39.58 2.60 7.00
CA LYS A 88 39.52 1.91 5.70
C LYS A 88 38.13 1.47 5.30
N ALA A 89 37.15 1.51 6.21
CA ALA A 89 35.79 1.06 5.94
C ALA A 89 35.09 2.03 4.98
N SER A 90 34.51 1.52 3.91
CA SER A 90 33.69 2.32 2.99
C SER A 90 32.29 2.51 3.57
N ILE A 91 31.99 3.74 4.00
CA ILE A 91 30.69 4.14 4.54
C ILE A 91 30.06 5.19 3.62
N PRO A 92 28.89 4.92 3.01
CA PRO A 92 28.19 5.89 2.18
C PRO A 92 27.82 7.15 2.98
N PRO A 93 28.02 8.37 2.44
CA PRO A 93 27.58 9.60 3.11
C PRO A 93 26.07 9.66 3.36
N SER A 94 25.29 8.90 2.59
CA SER A 94 23.83 8.81 2.70
C SER A 94 23.36 7.87 3.81
N LEU A 95 24.25 7.11 4.45
CA LEU A 95 23.89 6.23 5.54
C LEU A 95 23.62 7.04 6.81
N GLU A 96 22.36 7.08 7.24
CA GLU A 96 22.02 7.57 8.57
C GLU A 96 22.55 6.56 9.60
N PHE A 97 23.72 6.87 10.18
CA PHE A 97 24.36 6.03 11.20
C PHE A 97 23.59 6.12 12.52
N LYS A 98 22.45 5.44 12.58
CA LYS A 98 21.48 5.49 13.67
C LYS A 98 21.30 4.10 14.28
N SER A 99 21.19 4.07 15.60
CA SER A 99 20.96 2.83 16.34
C SER A 99 19.57 2.27 16.04
N GLY A 100 19.50 1.01 15.59
CA GLY A 100 18.31 0.33 15.10
C GLY A 100 18.16 0.34 13.57
N GLU A 101 19.09 0.93 12.81
CA GLU A 101 19.04 0.90 11.34
C GLU A 101 19.41 -0.49 10.80
N TYR A 102 18.67 -0.97 9.79
CA TYR A 102 18.98 -2.23 9.14
C TYR A 102 20.08 -2.02 8.10
N VAL A 103 21.18 -2.75 8.25
CA VAL A 103 22.38 -2.58 7.45
C VAL A 103 22.86 -3.92 6.90
N LYS A 104 23.50 -3.86 5.74
CA LYS A 104 24.26 -4.96 5.17
C LYS A 104 25.74 -4.64 5.30
N VAL A 105 26.47 -5.59 5.87
CA VAL A 105 27.89 -5.44 6.24
C VAL A 105 28.70 -6.47 5.47
N LYS A 106 29.77 -6.00 4.82
CA LYS A 106 30.84 -6.85 4.28
C LYS A 106 32.10 -6.64 5.09
N GLY A 107 32.85 -7.71 5.32
CA GLY A 107 34.10 -7.62 6.07
C GLY A 107 34.80 -8.96 6.21
N VAL A 108 35.80 -8.98 7.09
CA VAL A 108 36.57 -10.18 7.43
C VAL A 108 36.29 -10.58 8.87
N VAL A 109 36.04 -11.87 9.11
CA VAL A 109 35.76 -12.39 10.45
C VAL A 109 37.03 -12.38 11.30
N GLU A 110 36.97 -11.78 12.47
CA GLU A 110 38.04 -11.73 13.47
C GLU A 110 37.56 -12.30 14.81
N ALA A 111 38.50 -12.74 15.65
CA ALA A 111 38.19 -13.06 17.03
C ALA A 111 37.97 -11.77 17.83
N TYR A 112 36.92 -11.72 18.65
CA TYR A 112 36.72 -10.64 19.62
C TYR A 112 37.21 -11.08 21.00
N PRO A 113 37.89 -10.23 21.79
CA PRO A 113 38.53 -10.63 23.05
C PRO A 113 37.56 -10.93 24.22
N TYR A 114 36.25 -11.05 23.96
CA TYR A 114 35.24 -11.26 24.99
C TYR A 114 34.28 -12.41 24.64
N GLY A 115 34.36 -13.50 25.41
CA GLY A 115 33.46 -14.65 25.29
C GLY A 115 33.55 -15.35 23.92
N LEU A 116 32.38 -15.69 23.37
CA LEU A 116 32.25 -16.32 22.04
C LEU A 116 31.87 -15.33 20.94
N LEU A 117 32.02 -14.03 21.20
CA LEU A 117 31.73 -13.00 20.21
C LEU A 117 32.74 -13.09 19.06
N LYS A 118 32.23 -12.96 17.84
CA LYS A 118 33.04 -12.75 16.65
C LYS A 118 32.97 -11.28 16.26
N ALA A 119 34.11 -10.74 15.87
CA ALA A 119 34.18 -9.42 15.26
C ALA A 119 34.15 -9.55 13.74
N ILE A 120 33.65 -8.53 13.06
CA ILE A 120 33.70 -8.37 11.62
C ILE A 120 34.46 -7.09 11.39
N ASN A 121 35.68 -7.20 10.84
CA ASN A 121 36.45 -6.06 10.39
C ASN A 121 35.83 -5.53 9.09
N VAL A 122 35.11 -4.43 9.23
CA VAL A 122 34.19 -3.93 8.20
C VAL A 122 34.97 -3.35 7.03
N THR A 123 34.74 -3.88 5.83
CA THR A 123 35.23 -3.32 4.58
C THR A 123 34.21 -2.39 3.95
N SER A 124 32.91 -2.70 4.05
CA SER A 124 31.84 -1.81 3.63
C SER A 124 30.56 -2.02 4.45
N ILE A 125 29.82 -0.94 4.67
CA ILE A 125 28.49 -0.96 5.30
C ILE A 125 27.51 -0.16 4.46
N GLU A 126 26.32 -0.68 4.24
CA GLU A 126 25.26 -0.01 3.49
C GLU A 126 23.92 -0.13 4.22
N GLY A 127 23.12 0.93 4.21
CA GLY A 127 21.78 0.94 4.78
C GLY A 127 20.80 0.25 3.84
N ARG A 128 19.88 -0.53 4.39
CA ARG A 128 18.88 -1.31 3.66
C ARG A 128 17.48 -1.00 4.19
N ASP A 129 16.48 -1.10 3.31
CA ASP A 129 15.09 -0.93 3.73
C ASP A 129 14.68 -2.07 4.67
N TYR A 130 13.86 -1.78 5.68
CA TYR A 130 13.37 -2.78 6.61
C TYR A 130 12.61 -3.95 5.93
N SER A 131 12.08 -3.77 4.72
CA SER A 131 11.50 -4.89 3.96
C SER A 131 12.54 -5.95 3.55
N GLU A 132 13.80 -5.57 3.32
CA GLU A 132 14.86 -6.51 2.95
C GLU A 132 15.16 -7.53 4.06
N TYR A 133 15.01 -7.13 5.33
CA TYR A 133 15.10 -8.06 6.49
C TYR A 133 14.12 -9.22 6.38
N TRP A 134 12.91 -8.97 5.89
CA TRP A 134 11.90 -10.01 5.74
C TRP A 134 12.13 -10.88 4.50
N LEU A 135 12.71 -10.30 3.44
CA LEU A 135 13.01 -11.02 2.19
C LEU A 135 14.07 -12.12 2.36
N GLU A 136 14.92 -12.02 3.39
CA GLU A 136 15.88 -13.08 3.74
C GLU A 136 15.20 -14.42 4.10
N TYR A 137 13.93 -14.38 4.51
CA TYR A 137 13.15 -15.54 4.97
C TYR A 137 11.99 -15.90 4.03
N LYS A 138 12.16 -15.66 2.72
CA LYS A 138 11.11 -15.84 1.70
C LYS A 138 10.44 -17.22 1.69
N GLU A 139 11.12 -18.26 2.15
CA GLU A 139 10.61 -19.63 2.28
C GLU A 139 9.49 -19.77 3.32
N TYR A 140 9.34 -18.80 4.23
CA TYR A 140 8.25 -18.73 5.21
C TYR A 140 7.02 -17.98 4.70
N ALA A 141 7.02 -17.53 3.44
CA ALA A 141 5.88 -16.87 2.84
C ALA A 141 4.65 -17.79 2.80
N LEU A 142 3.48 -17.21 3.00
CA LEU A 142 2.21 -17.91 2.95
C LEU A 142 1.72 -17.99 1.50
N SER A 143 1.09 -19.10 1.17
CA SER A 143 0.28 -19.21 -0.04
C SER A 143 -0.98 -18.35 0.07
N ARG A 144 -1.57 -18.03 -1.08
CA ARG A 144 -2.84 -17.31 -1.17
C ARG A 144 -3.93 -17.95 -0.29
N ARG A 145 -4.11 -19.28 -0.39
CA ARG A 145 -5.16 -19.99 0.36
C ARG A 145 -4.95 -19.93 1.86
N GLU A 146 -3.69 -19.99 2.32
CA GLU A 146 -3.36 -19.85 3.74
C GLU A 146 -3.71 -18.44 4.22
N LEU A 147 -3.36 -17.40 3.46
CA LEU A 147 -3.73 -16.02 3.79
C LEU A 147 -5.24 -15.81 3.84
N GLU A 148 -6.00 -16.25 2.82
CA GLU A 148 -7.46 -16.13 2.79
C GLU A 148 -8.11 -16.86 3.99
N SER A 149 -7.65 -18.08 4.27
CA SER A 149 -8.15 -18.86 5.41
C SER A 149 -7.83 -18.20 6.75
N LEU A 150 -6.61 -17.71 6.94
CA LEU A 150 -6.19 -17.04 8.16
C LEU A 150 -6.96 -15.74 8.38
N PHE A 151 -7.18 -14.99 7.29
CA PHE A 151 -7.89 -13.73 7.32
C PHE A 151 -9.37 -13.96 7.63
N SER A 152 -10.06 -14.83 6.89
CA SER A 152 -11.49 -15.15 7.08
C SER A 152 -11.82 -15.75 8.45
N GLN A 153 -10.89 -16.48 9.06
CA GLN A 153 -11.06 -16.98 10.44
C GLN A 153 -10.90 -15.90 11.52
N THR A 154 -10.33 -14.74 11.17
CA THR A 154 -9.96 -13.69 12.13
C THR A 154 -10.83 -12.44 11.92
N ILE A 155 -11.00 -12.01 10.68
CA ILE A 155 -11.74 -10.82 10.27
C ILE A 155 -12.67 -11.26 9.13
N TYR A 156 -13.97 -11.31 9.41
CA TYR A 156 -14.96 -11.77 8.43
C TYR A 156 -16.10 -10.78 8.26
N ALA A 157 -16.64 -10.72 7.03
CA ALA A 157 -17.81 -9.93 6.71
C ALA A 157 -18.88 -10.81 6.04
N ASP A 158 -20.15 -10.46 6.23
CA ASP A 158 -21.24 -11.07 5.44
C ASP A 158 -21.08 -10.84 3.93
N ASN A 159 -20.35 -9.78 3.56
CA ASN A 159 -19.99 -9.47 2.19
C ASN A 159 -18.50 -9.76 1.96
N ASN A 160 -18.23 -10.83 1.20
CA ASN A 160 -16.88 -11.26 0.85
C ASN A 160 -16.06 -10.19 0.11
N GLN A 161 -16.69 -9.26 -0.63
CA GLN A 161 -15.98 -8.20 -1.34
C GLN A 161 -15.33 -7.20 -0.38
N ILE A 162 -16.00 -6.88 0.73
CA ILE A 162 -15.47 -5.99 1.77
C ILE A 162 -14.30 -6.65 2.50
N GLU A 163 -14.45 -7.93 2.84
CA GLU A 163 -13.41 -8.73 3.49
C GLU A 163 -12.16 -8.83 2.61
N MET A 164 -12.33 -9.20 1.34
CA MET A 164 -11.23 -9.30 0.39
C MET A 164 -10.56 -7.96 0.11
N ALA A 165 -11.33 -6.88 -0.04
CA ALA A 165 -10.76 -5.53 -0.19
C ALA A 165 -9.93 -5.10 1.02
N PHE A 166 -10.38 -5.46 2.22
CA PHE A 166 -9.61 -5.22 3.44
C PHE A 166 -8.28 -5.99 3.40
N LEU A 167 -8.29 -7.25 2.99
CA LEU A 167 -7.07 -8.07 2.81
C LEU A 167 -6.16 -7.50 1.71
N TYR A 168 -6.69 -7.14 0.55
CA TYR A 168 -5.92 -6.58 -0.58
C TYR A 168 -5.21 -5.29 -0.19
N SER A 169 -5.84 -4.43 0.62
CA SER A 169 -5.23 -3.19 1.08
C SER A 169 -3.90 -3.40 1.81
N LEU A 170 -3.69 -4.57 2.43
CA LEU A 170 -2.46 -4.87 3.15
C LEU A 170 -1.24 -4.98 2.22
N PHE A 171 -1.47 -5.33 0.96
CA PHE A 171 -0.41 -5.50 -0.03
C PHE A 171 0.07 -4.17 -0.60
N SER A 172 -0.67 -3.07 -0.38
CA SER A 172 -0.47 -1.75 -1.00
C SER A 172 -0.43 -1.81 -2.53
N SER A 173 -0.64 -0.68 -3.19
CA SER A 173 -0.50 -0.60 -4.65
C SER A 173 0.95 -0.32 -5.06
N PRO A 174 1.46 -0.89 -6.17
CA PRO A 174 2.70 -0.43 -6.80
C PRO A 174 2.62 1.04 -7.20
N ARG A 175 3.78 1.71 -7.22
CA ARG A 175 3.85 3.08 -7.74
C ARG A 175 3.55 3.09 -9.23
N VAL A 176 2.70 4.00 -9.66
CA VAL A 176 2.39 4.18 -11.08
C VAL A 176 3.24 5.33 -11.63
N ILE A 177 4.07 5.05 -12.64
CA ILE A 177 4.94 6.06 -13.24
C ILE A 177 4.07 7.16 -13.87
N GLY A 178 4.36 8.41 -13.54
CA GLY A 178 3.62 9.57 -14.03
C GLY A 178 2.48 10.04 -13.12
N LEU A 179 2.12 9.27 -12.09
CA LEU A 179 1.20 9.71 -11.05
C LEU A 179 1.96 10.22 -9.82
N SER A 180 1.38 11.20 -9.12
CA SER A 180 1.96 11.76 -7.87
C SER A 180 1.68 10.89 -6.65
N PHE A 181 0.93 9.80 -6.80
CA PHE A 181 0.60 8.89 -5.70
C PHE A 181 1.79 8.00 -5.35
N GLY A 182 1.95 7.78 -4.05
CA GLY A 182 2.95 6.94 -3.43
C GLY A 182 2.70 5.44 -3.59
N GLU A 183 3.38 4.68 -2.74
CA GLU A 183 3.12 3.24 -2.57
C GLU A 183 2.20 3.04 -1.37
N GLY A 184 0.90 2.79 -1.61
CA GLY A 184 -0.09 2.78 -0.53
C GLY A 184 -1.43 2.20 -0.92
N ALA A 185 -2.38 2.26 0.00
CA ALA A 185 -3.76 1.86 -0.19
C ALA A 185 -4.65 2.55 0.85
N ILE A 186 -5.87 2.93 0.49
CA ILE A 186 -6.86 3.52 1.37
C ILE A 186 -8.11 2.65 1.33
N PHE A 187 -8.27 1.86 2.39
CA PHE A 187 -9.52 1.19 2.67
C PHE A 187 -10.36 2.08 3.59
N SER A 188 -11.62 2.32 3.21
CA SER A 188 -12.54 3.12 4.03
C SER A 188 -13.94 2.53 4.05
N THR A 189 -14.57 2.54 5.21
CA THR A 189 -16.00 2.25 5.33
C THR A 189 -16.72 3.46 5.89
N LEU A 190 -17.85 3.83 5.29
CA LEU A 190 -18.65 4.98 5.72
C LEU A 190 -20.06 4.50 6.10
N LYS A 191 -20.52 4.85 7.30
CA LYS A 191 -21.92 4.59 7.69
C LYS A 191 -22.37 5.53 8.81
N ASP A 192 -23.65 5.91 8.80
CA ASP A 192 -24.33 6.55 9.93
C ASP A 192 -24.81 5.49 10.95
N ASN A 193 -23.90 4.60 11.33
CA ASN A 193 -24.15 3.62 12.38
C ASN A 193 -22.88 3.40 13.18
N GLU A 194 -22.86 3.94 14.40
CA GLU A 194 -21.69 3.87 15.28
C GLU A 194 -21.25 2.42 15.55
N LYS A 195 -22.19 1.47 15.68
CA LYS A 195 -21.85 0.06 15.93
C LYS A 195 -21.10 -0.55 14.75
N VAL A 196 -21.57 -0.29 13.53
CA VAL A 196 -20.93 -0.78 12.29
C VAL A 196 -19.54 -0.17 12.16
N VAL A 197 -19.43 1.16 12.19
CA VAL A 197 -18.13 1.84 12.02
C VAL A 197 -17.13 1.46 13.11
N LYS A 198 -17.60 1.31 14.35
CA LYS A 198 -16.76 0.87 15.47
C LYS A 198 -16.20 -0.53 15.24
N SER A 199 -16.96 -1.47 14.66
CA SER A 199 -16.46 -2.82 14.37
C SER A 199 -15.31 -2.81 13.35
N PHE A 200 -15.44 -2.05 12.27
CA PHE A 200 -14.35 -1.84 11.29
C PHE A 200 -13.14 -1.15 11.93
N TRP A 201 -13.38 -0.17 12.81
CA TRP A 201 -12.30 0.49 13.55
C TRP A 201 -11.58 -0.46 14.49
N GLU A 202 -12.29 -1.33 15.20
CA GLU A 202 -11.70 -2.32 16.11
C GLU A 202 -10.86 -3.35 15.35
N ALA A 203 -11.32 -3.84 14.20
CA ALA A 203 -10.55 -4.75 13.34
C ALA A 203 -9.31 -4.07 12.73
N SER A 204 -9.47 -2.87 12.17
CA SER A 204 -8.36 -2.07 11.61
C SER A 204 -7.29 -1.79 12.66
N LYS A 205 -7.74 -1.39 13.86
CA LYS A 205 -6.85 -1.11 14.99
C LYS A 205 -6.19 -2.36 15.53
N TYR A 206 -6.88 -3.50 15.54
CA TYR A 206 -6.30 -4.79 15.90
C TYR A 206 -5.17 -5.16 14.94
N LEU A 207 -5.44 -5.14 13.63
CA LEU A 207 -4.48 -5.52 12.61
C LEU A 207 -3.22 -4.63 12.61
N VAL A 208 -3.39 -3.30 12.66
CA VAL A 208 -2.23 -2.39 12.74
C VAL A 208 -1.44 -2.56 14.04
N ARG A 209 -2.10 -2.99 15.13
CA ARG A 209 -1.44 -3.19 16.43
C ARG A 209 -0.65 -4.49 16.55
N ILE A 210 -0.95 -5.50 15.74
CA ILE A 210 -0.20 -6.76 15.75
C ILE A 210 1.04 -6.70 14.86
N PHE A 211 1.07 -5.83 13.83
CA PHE A 211 2.30 -5.57 13.07
C PHE A 211 3.43 -4.99 13.93
N PRO A 212 4.71 -5.28 13.66
CA PRO A 212 5.85 -4.64 14.31
C PRO A 212 5.73 -3.11 14.29
N ARG A 213 6.22 -2.45 15.34
CA ARG A 213 6.08 -0.99 15.48
C ARG A 213 6.81 -0.24 14.36
N GLU A 214 7.82 -0.84 13.77
CA GLU A 214 8.57 -0.39 12.60
C GLU A 214 7.65 -0.19 11.39
N LEU A 215 6.63 -1.02 11.21
CA LEU A 215 5.66 -0.93 10.11
C LEU A 215 4.46 -0.02 10.42
N ARG A 216 4.37 0.58 11.61
CA ARG A 216 3.22 1.43 11.96
C ARG A 216 3.51 2.87 11.58
N LEU A 217 2.57 3.53 10.93
CA LEU A 217 2.64 4.98 10.72
C LEU A 217 2.37 5.69 12.04
N GLN A 218 3.41 6.26 12.64
CA GLN A 218 3.33 6.93 13.94
C GLN A 218 3.56 8.43 13.81
N ASN A 219 3.04 9.18 14.78
CA ASN A 219 3.31 10.61 14.90
C ASN A 219 4.83 10.86 14.84
N PRO A 220 5.33 11.83 14.05
CA PRO A 220 6.75 12.18 13.98
C PRO A 220 7.41 12.41 15.35
N LYS A 221 6.67 12.93 16.33
CA LYS A 221 7.17 13.07 17.72
C LYS A 221 7.36 11.73 18.42
N SER A 222 6.50 10.74 18.13
CA SER A 222 6.60 9.37 18.65
C SER A 222 7.68 8.55 17.94
N LEU A 223 7.94 8.81 16.66
CA LEU A 223 9.07 8.21 15.91
C LEU A 223 10.43 8.58 16.52
N LYS A 224 10.54 9.76 17.14
CA LYS A 224 11.74 10.19 17.88
C LYS A 224 11.89 9.54 19.25
N LYS A 225 10.87 8.84 19.76
CA LYS A 225 10.96 8.16 21.05
C LYS A 225 11.74 6.85 20.88
N PRO A 226 12.90 6.71 21.54
CA PRO A 226 13.71 5.51 21.40
C PRO A 226 13.02 4.30 22.05
N TYR A 227 13.37 3.11 21.58
CA TYR A 227 13.28 1.89 22.36
C TYR A 227 14.45 1.89 23.34
N VAL A 228 14.16 1.53 24.58
CA VAL A 228 15.20 1.23 25.57
C VAL A 228 15.14 -0.27 25.79
N TYR A 229 16.27 -0.92 25.55
CA TYR A 229 16.47 -2.34 25.76
C TYR A 229 17.72 -2.51 26.62
N VAL A 230 17.67 -3.36 27.63
CA VAL A 230 18.82 -3.69 28.46
C VAL A 230 19.14 -5.16 28.24
N ASP A 231 20.34 -5.45 27.73
CA ASP A 231 20.82 -6.81 27.69
C ASP A 231 21.49 -7.15 29.02
N GLU A 232 20.85 -8.04 29.78
CA GLU A 232 21.32 -8.43 31.11
C GLU A 232 22.60 -9.28 31.09
N ASN A 233 22.96 -9.90 29.95
CA ASN A 233 24.19 -10.71 29.87
C ASN A 233 25.43 -9.83 29.71
N PHE A 234 25.31 -8.73 28.98
CA PHE A 234 26.37 -7.74 28.83
C PHE A 234 26.27 -6.57 29.82
N ASP A 235 25.15 -6.46 30.54
CA ASP A 235 24.79 -5.30 31.36
C ASP A 235 24.87 -3.98 30.55
N LEU A 236 24.36 -4.04 29.32
CA LEU A 236 24.40 -2.91 28.37
C LEU A 236 23.00 -2.41 28.06
N ASP A 237 22.85 -1.10 28.13
CA ASP A 237 21.68 -0.38 27.68
C ASP A 237 21.82 0.04 26.22
N PHE A 238 20.77 -0.26 25.44
CA PHE A 238 20.65 0.08 24.04
C PHE A 238 19.50 1.07 23.85
N VAL A 239 19.83 2.21 23.25
CA VAL A 239 18.87 3.19 22.77
C VAL A 239 18.70 2.95 21.27
N LEU A 240 17.55 2.43 20.87
CA LEU A 240 17.26 2.05 19.48
C LEU A 240 16.14 2.93 18.92
N PHE A 241 16.08 3.05 17.60
CA PHE A 241 15.02 3.76 16.91
C PHE A 241 14.44 2.90 15.78
N ASN A 242 13.29 3.29 15.24
CA ASN A 242 12.76 2.62 14.05
C ASN A 242 13.77 2.72 12.89
N PRO A 243 13.97 1.60 12.15
CA PRO A 243 14.70 1.60 10.90
C PRO A 243 13.93 2.35 9.82
N THR A 244 14.63 2.68 8.73
CA THR A 244 13.99 3.16 7.50
C THR A 244 13.07 2.08 6.93
N THR A 245 11.82 2.44 6.63
CA THR A 245 10.84 1.57 5.97
C THR A 245 10.09 2.35 4.90
N SER A 246 9.93 1.70 3.76
CA SER A 246 9.20 2.16 2.58
C SER A 246 7.67 2.03 2.72
N LEU A 247 7.18 1.15 3.59
CA LEU A 247 5.75 0.92 3.80
C LEU A 247 5.37 1.06 5.27
N ARG A 248 4.22 1.69 5.51
CA ARG A 248 3.66 1.86 6.85
C ARG A 248 2.14 1.71 6.84
N TYR A 249 1.60 1.24 7.96
CA TYR A 249 0.18 1.01 8.17
C TYR A 249 -0.39 1.96 9.21
N TYR A 250 -1.56 2.52 8.91
CA TYR A 250 -2.27 3.45 9.76
C TYR A 250 -3.71 2.99 10.02
N SER A 251 -4.13 3.15 11.27
CA SER A 251 -5.54 3.13 11.64
C SER A 251 -5.81 4.22 12.67
N PRO A 252 -6.99 4.87 12.68
CA PRO A 252 -7.28 5.96 13.60
C PRO A 252 -7.05 5.57 15.07
N GLU A 253 -6.26 6.32 15.82
CA GLU A 253 -5.88 5.91 17.19
C GLU A 253 -7.05 5.98 18.18
N THR A 254 -7.99 6.90 17.96
CA THR A 254 -9.11 7.20 18.85
C THR A 254 -10.43 7.30 18.10
N LYS A 255 -11.53 6.94 18.78
CA LYS A 255 -12.89 7.03 18.22
C LYS A 255 -13.31 8.44 17.82
N ARG A 256 -12.71 9.46 18.43
CA ARG A 256 -13.01 10.87 18.11
C ARG A 256 -12.63 11.21 16.67
N LEU A 257 -11.60 10.55 16.12
CA LEU A 257 -11.18 10.77 14.74
C LEU A 257 -12.21 10.26 13.73
N LEU A 258 -13.00 9.23 14.09
CA LEU A 258 -14.00 8.64 13.19
C LEU A 258 -15.07 9.64 12.73
N LYS A 259 -15.27 10.73 13.47
CA LYS A 259 -16.28 11.77 13.18
C LYS A 259 -15.73 12.94 12.34
N LYS A 260 -14.44 12.94 12.00
CA LYS A 260 -13.84 13.97 11.12
C LYS A 260 -14.21 13.72 9.66
N GLU A 261 -14.09 14.76 8.84
CA GLU A 261 -14.26 14.64 7.38
C GLU A 261 -13.27 13.63 6.78
N ILE A 262 -12.00 13.72 7.18
CA ILE A 262 -10.99 12.69 6.94
C ILE A 262 -10.61 12.11 8.32
N PRO A 263 -10.88 10.82 8.60
CA PRO A 263 -10.79 10.24 9.94
C PRO A 263 -9.37 9.94 10.38
N VAL A 264 -8.42 10.83 10.09
CA VAL A 264 -7.00 10.72 10.44
C VAL A 264 -6.56 11.87 11.35
N ALA A 265 -5.38 11.70 11.96
CA ALA A 265 -4.73 12.81 12.64
C ALA A 265 -4.15 13.80 11.62
N ASN A 266 -4.16 15.10 11.93
CA ASN A 266 -3.73 16.15 10.97
C ASN A 266 -2.28 15.94 10.47
N TRP A 267 -1.41 15.35 11.27
CA TRP A 267 -0.04 15.04 10.86
C TRP A 267 0.05 13.89 9.84
N ALA A 268 -0.97 13.03 9.78
CA ALA A 268 -1.04 11.87 8.91
C ALA A 268 -1.80 12.17 7.60
N GLU A 269 -2.53 13.27 7.54
CA GLU A 269 -3.40 13.63 6.42
C GLU A 269 -2.64 13.77 5.10
N ARG A 270 -1.47 14.40 5.13
CA ARG A 270 -0.59 14.49 3.95
C ARG A 270 -0.25 13.11 3.39
N TYR A 271 0.14 12.16 4.25
CA TYR A 271 0.47 10.79 3.83
C TYR A 271 -0.73 10.06 3.23
N LEU A 272 -1.94 10.33 3.73
CA LEU A 272 -3.17 9.78 3.14
C LEU A 272 -3.40 10.36 1.74
N LEU A 273 -3.36 11.68 1.59
CA LEU A 273 -3.60 12.34 0.29
C LEU A 273 -2.55 11.95 -0.76
N GLU A 274 -1.29 11.82 -0.35
CA GLU A 274 -0.18 11.38 -1.20
C GLU A 274 -0.18 9.85 -1.44
N HIS A 275 -1.08 9.07 -0.81
CA HIS A 275 -1.09 7.60 -0.85
C HIS A 275 0.25 6.97 -0.43
N ASP A 276 0.92 7.58 0.55
CA ASP A 276 2.20 7.13 1.10
C ASP A 276 1.99 6.28 2.36
N GLY A 277 1.39 5.11 2.16
CA GLY A 277 1.11 4.11 3.19
C GLY A 277 -0.26 3.45 3.06
N VAL A 278 -0.51 2.45 3.90
CA VAL A 278 -1.79 1.74 3.96
C VAL A 278 -2.65 2.33 5.06
N PHE A 279 -3.80 2.89 4.70
CA PHE A 279 -4.76 3.53 5.58
C PHE A 279 -6.02 2.69 5.70
N LEU A 280 -6.29 2.20 6.91
CA LEU A 280 -7.52 1.51 7.27
C LEU A 280 -8.40 2.48 8.05
N THR A 281 -9.24 3.22 7.32
CA THR A 281 -9.85 4.48 7.78
C THR A 281 -11.38 4.44 7.73
N PRO A 282 -12.03 3.75 8.68
CA PRO A 282 -13.48 3.83 8.82
C PRO A 282 -13.90 5.24 9.27
N LYS A 283 -15.05 5.69 8.76
CA LYS A 283 -15.64 7.01 9.03
C LYS A 283 -17.08 6.84 9.50
N GLN A 284 -17.41 7.48 10.63
CA GLN A 284 -18.78 7.66 11.06
C GLN A 284 -19.34 8.85 10.32
N TYR A 285 -20.33 8.59 9.48
CA TYR A 285 -20.91 9.63 8.66
C TYR A 285 -22.20 10.15 9.28
N SER A 286 -22.44 11.46 9.18
CA SER A 286 -23.72 12.05 9.59
C SER A 286 -24.74 12.06 8.46
N GLN A 287 -24.31 12.21 7.22
CA GLN A 287 -25.15 12.20 6.03
C GLN A 287 -24.30 11.89 4.81
N ILE A 288 -24.78 11.03 3.91
CA ILE A 288 -24.08 10.69 2.67
C ILE A 288 -24.08 11.87 1.70
N LYS A 289 -22.89 12.31 1.25
CA LYS A 289 -22.70 13.44 0.32
C LYS A 289 -21.91 13.00 -0.91
N ALA A 290 -22.30 13.52 -2.08
CA ALA A 290 -21.65 13.22 -3.35
C ALA A 290 -20.18 13.64 -3.42
N ASN A 291 -19.78 14.65 -2.65
CA ASN A 291 -18.42 15.21 -2.61
C ASN A 291 -17.64 14.83 -1.32
N ASP A 292 -17.89 13.63 -0.77
CA ASP A 292 -17.17 13.17 0.42
C ASP A 292 -15.65 13.09 0.17
N PRO A 293 -14.81 13.84 0.92
CA PRO A 293 -13.37 13.87 0.68
C PRO A 293 -12.69 12.51 0.85
N LEU A 294 -13.09 11.71 1.84
CA LEU A 294 -12.51 10.39 2.04
C LEU A 294 -12.91 9.44 0.91
N ALA A 295 -14.17 9.50 0.48
CA ALA A 295 -14.63 8.64 -0.60
C ALA A 295 -13.98 8.97 -1.94
N HIS A 296 -13.71 10.25 -2.19
CA HIS A 296 -12.97 10.71 -3.38
C HIS A 296 -11.51 10.21 -3.42
N HIS A 297 -10.88 9.95 -2.27
CA HIS A 297 -9.50 9.47 -2.19
C HIS A 297 -9.37 7.96 -1.97
N SER A 298 -10.45 7.24 -1.74
CA SER A 298 -10.39 5.83 -1.32
C SER A 298 -10.56 4.87 -2.50
N GLU A 299 -9.72 3.84 -2.57
CA GLU A 299 -9.89 2.76 -3.53
C GLU A 299 -11.20 2.01 -3.30
N THR A 300 -11.62 1.86 -2.05
CA THR A 300 -12.79 1.07 -1.68
C THR A 300 -13.67 1.78 -0.63
N PRO A 301 -14.43 2.83 -0.99
CA PRO A 301 -15.32 3.56 -0.09
C PRO A 301 -16.66 2.86 0.13
N PHE A 302 -16.62 1.69 0.80
CA PHE A 302 -17.80 0.88 1.05
C PHE A 302 -18.78 1.52 2.04
N LEU A 303 -20.08 1.27 1.85
CA LEU A 303 -21.16 1.62 2.78
C LEU A 303 -21.74 0.35 3.45
N PRO A 304 -21.03 -0.27 4.41
CA PRO A 304 -21.43 -1.57 4.96
C PRO A 304 -22.76 -1.47 5.72
N ASN A 305 -23.63 -2.47 5.51
CA ASN A 305 -24.90 -2.59 6.22
C ASN A 305 -24.81 -3.35 7.55
N LYS A 306 -23.74 -4.13 7.72
CA LYS A 306 -23.53 -5.00 8.89
C LYS A 306 -22.15 -4.77 9.51
N PRO A 307 -21.99 -5.02 10.82
CA PRO A 307 -20.70 -4.92 11.47
C PRO A 307 -19.74 -6.01 10.95
N LEU A 308 -18.45 -5.71 11.00
CA LEU A 308 -17.37 -6.64 10.72
C LEU A 308 -17.15 -7.57 11.91
N GLY A 309 -17.02 -8.87 11.65
CA GLY A 309 -16.62 -9.87 12.64
C GLY A 309 -15.13 -9.74 12.95
N LEU A 310 -14.77 -9.91 14.23
CA LEU A 310 -13.38 -9.95 14.68
C LEU A 310 -13.22 -11.01 15.76
N GLU A 311 -12.46 -12.05 15.46
CA GLU A 311 -12.10 -13.12 16.38
C GLU A 311 -10.59 -13.14 16.56
N ARG A 312 -10.13 -12.96 17.80
CA ARG A 312 -8.69 -12.98 18.10
C ARG A 312 -8.16 -14.39 17.92
N ASN A 313 -7.44 -14.60 16.83
CA ASN A 313 -6.87 -15.88 16.47
C ASN A 313 -5.38 -15.90 16.81
N ARG A 314 -4.97 -16.83 17.69
CA ARG A 314 -3.57 -16.98 18.11
C ARG A 314 -2.67 -17.40 16.94
N GLU A 315 -3.16 -18.23 16.02
CA GLU A 315 -2.42 -18.65 14.84
C GLU A 315 -2.14 -17.44 13.93
N PHE A 316 -3.15 -16.60 13.72
CA PHE A 316 -3.01 -15.34 12.97
C PHE A 316 -1.92 -14.44 13.56
N GLU A 317 -1.92 -14.23 14.88
CA GLU A 317 -0.90 -13.43 15.58
C GLU A 317 0.51 -14.04 15.48
N GLN A 318 0.63 -15.37 15.55
CA GLN A 318 1.91 -16.08 15.43
C GLN A 318 2.49 -16.04 14.02
N LEU A 319 1.63 -15.94 12.99
CA LEU A 319 2.02 -15.90 11.58
C LEU A 319 2.20 -14.49 11.03
N ILE A 320 2.13 -13.44 11.87
CA ILE A 320 2.38 -12.06 11.42
C ILE A 320 3.72 -11.91 10.68
N PRO A 321 4.85 -12.48 11.15
CA PRO A 321 6.10 -12.50 10.38
C PRO A 321 5.92 -13.08 8.97
N ASN A 322 5.23 -14.22 8.84
CA ASN A 322 4.97 -14.87 7.56
C ASN A 322 4.11 -13.98 6.63
N ILE A 323 3.10 -13.29 7.19
CA ILE A 323 2.28 -12.32 6.45
C ILE A 323 3.15 -11.17 5.92
N ILE A 324 4.03 -10.59 6.76
CA ILE A 324 4.93 -9.50 6.36
C ILE A 324 5.89 -9.96 5.25
N ILE A 325 6.45 -11.16 5.36
CA ILE A 325 7.31 -11.74 4.31
C ILE A 325 6.55 -11.86 3.00
N THR A 326 5.30 -12.33 3.06
CA THR A 326 4.46 -12.49 1.87
C THR A 326 4.18 -11.15 1.19
N ILE A 327 3.89 -10.11 1.98
CA ILE A 327 3.71 -8.74 1.49
C ILE A 327 5.02 -8.20 0.88
N ALA A 328 6.16 -8.37 1.56
CA ALA A 328 7.46 -7.91 1.08
C ALA A 328 7.82 -8.55 -0.28
N LEU A 329 7.60 -9.86 -0.43
CA LEU A 329 7.83 -10.57 -1.69
C LEU A 329 6.91 -10.08 -2.82
N ALA A 330 5.63 -9.86 -2.52
CA ALA A 330 4.69 -9.34 -3.51
C ALA A 330 5.10 -7.94 -3.99
N ARG A 331 5.58 -7.08 -3.08
CA ARG A 331 6.11 -5.75 -3.39
C ARG A 331 7.38 -5.82 -4.22
N GLU A 332 8.29 -6.74 -3.91
CA GLU A 332 9.52 -6.94 -4.69
C GLU A 332 9.20 -7.41 -6.12
N ARG A 333 8.20 -8.27 -6.29
CA ARG A 333 7.78 -8.79 -7.59
C ARG A 333 7.05 -7.75 -8.44
N PHE A 334 6.20 -6.93 -7.82
CA PHE A 334 5.43 -5.87 -8.49
C PHE A 334 5.73 -4.52 -7.86
N LYS A 335 6.84 -3.90 -8.28
CA LYS A 335 7.31 -2.62 -7.74
C LYS A 335 6.58 -1.42 -8.33
N THR A 336 6.41 -1.42 -9.64
CA THR A 336 5.88 -0.29 -10.40
C THR A 336 4.96 -0.75 -11.51
N PHE A 337 3.96 0.07 -11.84
CA PHE A 337 3.24 0.02 -13.10
C PHE A 337 3.66 1.18 -13.98
N SER A 338 3.94 0.90 -15.25
CA SER A 338 4.15 1.91 -16.28
C SER A 338 2.85 2.11 -17.07
N PRO A 339 2.53 3.34 -17.50
CA PRO A 339 1.43 3.61 -18.44
C PRO A 339 1.42 2.74 -19.69
N ASN A 340 2.61 2.31 -20.14
CA ASN A 340 2.78 1.48 -21.34
C ASN A 340 2.66 -0.03 -21.06
N ASP A 341 2.44 -0.44 -19.82
CA ASP A 341 2.27 -1.85 -19.49
C ASP A 341 0.97 -2.38 -20.10
N GLU A 342 1.01 -3.58 -20.66
CA GLU A 342 -0.16 -4.26 -21.25
C GLU A 342 -1.31 -4.35 -20.22
N VAL A 343 -0.97 -4.59 -18.95
CA VAL A 343 -1.91 -4.61 -17.83
C VAL A 343 -2.72 -3.30 -17.73
N VAL A 344 -2.03 -2.16 -17.85
CA VAL A 344 -2.65 -0.83 -17.71
C VAL A 344 -3.49 -0.52 -18.94
N SER A 345 -2.97 -0.80 -20.15
CA SER A 345 -3.70 -0.58 -21.39
C SER A 345 -4.96 -1.45 -21.47
N GLU A 346 -4.87 -2.72 -21.07
CA GLU A 346 -6.01 -3.63 -21.07
C GLU A 346 -7.07 -3.18 -20.05
N PHE A 347 -6.63 -2.84 -18.84
CA PHE A 347 -7.54 -2.35 -17.79
C PHE A 347 -8.24 -1.05 -18.20
N ARG A 348 -7.52 -0.11 -18.83
CA ARG A 348 -8.08 1.15 -19.36
C ARG A 348 -9.24 0.88 -20.31
N GLY A 349 -9.04 0.01 -21.30
CA GLY A 349 -10.11 -0.33 -22.25
C GLY A 349 -11.35 -0.95 -21.58
N MET A 350 -11.15 -1.79 -20.56
CA MET A 350 -12.26 -2.36 -19.79
C MET A 350 -12.97 -1.34 -18.89
N PHE A 351 -12.22 -0.38 -18.32
CA PHE A 351 -12.76 0.70 -17.53
C PHE A 351 -13.59 1.67 -18.39
N ASP A 352 -13.12 1.99 -19.59
CA ASP A 352 -13.89 2.81 -20.54
C ASP A 352 -15.21 2.14 -20.93
N ASP A 353 -15.20 0.83 -21.17
CA ASP A 353 -16.43 0.06 -21.43
C ASP A 353 -17.39 0.08 -20.22
N TRP A 354 -16.84 0.04 -19.00
CA TRP A 354 -17.60 0.16 -17.76
C TRP A 354 -18.25 1.54 -17.61
N LEU A 355 -17.55 2.64 -17.93
CA LEU A 355 -18.11 4.00 -17.92
C LEU A 355 -19.33 4.10 -18.84
N VAL A 356 -19.21 3.54 -20.04
CA VAL A 356 -20.25 3.63 -21.07
C VAL A 356 -21.48 2.84 -20.68
N LYS A 357 -21.28 1.63 -20.15
CA LYS A 357 -22.37 0.80 -19.65
C LYS A 357 -23.14 1.57 -18.58
N ASN A 358 -22.45 2.14 -17.60
CA ASN A 358 -23.08 2.84 -16.48
C ASN A 358 -23.73 4.16 -16.87
N LYS A 359 -23.19 4.86 -17.87
CA LYS A 359 -23.85 6.04 -18.45
C LYS A 359 -25.19 5.70 -19.09
N ARG A 360 -25.33 4.52 -19.72
CA ARG A 360 -26.61 4.07 -20.28
C ARG A 360 -27.61 3.66 -19.20
N GLU A 361 -27.12 3.13 -18.09
CA GLU A 361 -27.93 2.61 -16.99
C GLU A 361 -28.45 3.73 -16.08
N TYR A 362 -27.57 4.64 -15.66
CA TYR A 362 -27.85 5.68 -14.66
C TYR A 362 -28.05 7.09 -15.24
N GLY A 363 -27.70 7.30 -16.52
CA GLY A 363 -27.90 8.58 -17.21
C GLY A 363 -27.21 9.77 -16.52
N GLU A 364 -27.91 10.90 -16.45
CA GLU A 364 -27.38 12.17 -15.95
C GLU A 364 -26.98 12.10 -14.46
N LYS A 365 -27.58 11.21 -13.66
CA LYS A 365 -27.18 11.00 -12.27
C LYS A 365 -25.72 10.52 -12.19
N PHE A 366 -25.33 9.62 -13.08
CA PHE A 366 -23.94 9.15 -13.12
C PHE A 366 -23.01 10.23 -13.65
N ASP A 367 -23.41 10.96 -14.69
CA ASP A 367 -22.60 12.07 -15.21
C ASP A 367 -22.37 13.16 -14.14
N ALA A 368 -23.37 13.45 -13.30
CA ALA A 368 -23.26 14.39 -12.19
C ALA A 368 -22.27 13.95 -11.10
N LEU A 369 -22.24 12.66 -10.74
CA LEU A 369 -21.28 12.12 -9.76
C LEU A 369 -19.84 11.99 -10.29
N ARG A 370 -19.64 12.24 -11.58
CA ARG A 370 -18.33 12.17 -12.25
C ARG A 370 -17.65 13.51 -12.41
N LEU A 371 -18.30 14.59 -11.96
CA LEU A 371 -17.72 15.92 -11.93
C LEU A 371 -16.53 15.99 -10.96
N LYS A 372 -15.71 17.03 -11.16
CA LYS A 372 -14.52 17.27 -10.33
C LYS A 372 -14.89 17.38 -8.85
N GLY A 373 -14.15 16.65 -8.00
CA GLY A 373 -14.36 16.62 -6.55
C GLY A 373 -15.53 15.76 -6.08
N MET A 374 -16.25 15.09 -6.99
CA MET A 374 -17.27 14.10 -6.64
C MET A 374 -16.66 12.71 -6.43
N VAL A 375 -17.40 11.83 -5.77
CA VAL A 375 -16.94 10.48 -5.38
C VAL A 375 -16.59 9.57 -6.57
N PHE A 376 -17.17 9.82 -7.75
CA PHE A 376 -16.87 9.09 -8.98
C PHE A 376 -16.22 9.98 -10.05
N GLU A 377 -15.53 11.06 -9.65
CA GLU A 377 -14.70 11.85 -10.57
C GLU A 377 -13.83 10.91 -11.41
N THR A 378 -13.94 11.02 -12.74
CA THR A 378 -13.51 9.95 -13.65
C THR A 378 -12.01 9.67 -13.58
N ASN A 379 -11.18 10.72 -13.53
CA ASN A 379 -9.71 10.58 -13.50
C ASN A 379 -9.26 9.94 -12.19
N THR A 380 -9.70 10.49 -11.07
CA THR A 380 -9.40 9.98 -9.73
C THR A 380 -9.91 8.55 -9.58
N ARG A 381 -11.14 8.26 -10.02
CA ARG A 381 -11.71 6.93 -9.92
C ARG A 381 -10.93 5.91 -10.76
N PHE A 382 -10.51 6.27 -11.97
CA PHE A 382 -9.65 5.42 -12.80
C PHE A 382 -8.33 5.09 -12.08
N HIS A 383 -7.64 6.11 -11.55
CA HIS A 383 -6.38 5.92 -10.82
C HIS A 383 -6.57 5.05 -9.58
N LEU A 384 -7.60 5.30 -8.79
CA LEU A 384 -7.90 4.49 -7.62
C LEU A 384 -8.27 3.05 -7.97
N SER A 385 -8.96 2.82 -9.08
CA SER A 385 -9.24 1.46 -9.56
C SER A 385 -7.99 0.77 -10.12
N LEU A 386 -7.07 1.51 -10.74
CA LEU A 386 -5.75 1.00 -11.09
C LEU A 386 -4.94 0.66 -9.83
N PHE A 387 -5.07 1.46 -8.78
CA PHE A 387 -4.44 1.19 -7.50
C PHE A 387 -4.98 -0.10 -6.86
N LEU A 388 -6.29 -0.29 -6.87
CA LEU A 388 -6.96 -1.52 -6.43
C LEU A 388 -6.52 -2.73 -7.27
N LEU A 389 -6.43 -2.58 -8.61
CA LEU A 389 -5.88 -3.61 -9.49
C LEU A 389 -4.47 -4.01 -9.03
N GLY A 390 -3.62 -3.04 -8.73
CA GLY A 390 -2.25 -3.30 -8.26
C GLY A 390 -2.18 -4.04 -6.93
N GLN A 391 -3.06 -3.71 -5.98
CA GLN A 391 -3.20 -4.43 -4.71
C GLN A 391 -3.59 -5.90 -4.96
N MET A 392 -4.59 -6.12 -5.82
CA MET A 392 -5.07 -7.47 -6.17
C MET A 392 -4.03 -8.27 -6.95
N VAL A 393 -3.31 -7.65 -7.89
CA VAL A 393 -2.21 -8.31 -8.63
C VAL A 393 -1.09 -8.74 -7.70
N ARG A 394 -0.73 -7.92 -6.71
CA ARG A 394 0.26 -8.29 -5.68
C ARG A 394 -0.20 -9.48 -4.85
N PHE A 395 -1.45 -9.48 -4.41
CA PHE A 395 -2.04 -10.59 -3.68
C PHE A 395 -2.10 -11.88 -4.50
N GLU A 396 -2.56 -11.79 -5.76
CA GLU A 396 -2.69 -12.92 -6.68
C GLU A 396 -1.36 -13.42 -7.22
N GLY A 397 -0.32 -12.59 -7.14
CA GLY A 397 1.01 -12.87 -7.67
C GLY A 397 1.12 -12.78 -9.20
N ALA A 398 0.04 -12.48 -9.93
CA ALA A 398 0.08 -12.30 -11.38
C ALA A 398 -1.16 -11.54 -11.87
N PHE A 399 -1.00 -10.78 -12.96
CA PHE A 399 -2.14 -10.20 -13.65
C PHE A 399 -2.94 -11.26 -14.42
N LYS A 400 -4.27 -11.17 -14.34
CA LYS A 400 -5.24 -11.94 -15.13
C LYS A 400 -6.42 -11.04 -15.44
N ARG A 401 -7.03 -11.23 -16.62
CA ARG A 401 -8.27 -10.53 -17.00
C ARG A 401 -9.38 -10.65 -15.95
N SER A 402 -9.44 -11.78 -15.25
CA SER A 402 -10.42 -12.00 -14.17
C SER A 402 -10.26 -11.01 -13.02
N ILE A 403 -9.03 -10.63 -12.67
CA ILE A 403 -8.73 -9.65 -11.62
C ILE A 403 -9.23 -8.27 -12.05
N ALA A 404 -8.95 -7.87 -13.29
CA ALA A 404 -9.48 -6.62 -13.85
C ALA A 404 -11.02 -6.59 -13.81
N ARG A 405 -11.69 -7.70 -14.14
CA ARG A 405 -13.15 -7.81 -14.00
C ARG A 405 -13.61 -7.68 -12.56
N GLU A 406 -12.90 -8.28 -11.62
CA GLU A 406 -13.23 -8.21 -10.19
C GLU A 406 -13.12 -6.78 -9.66
N VAL A 407 -12.09 -6.02 -10.06
CA VAL A 407 -11.98 -4.57 -9.78
C VAL A 407 -13.20 -3.82 -10.30
N LEU A 408 -13.63 -4.09 -11.54
CA LEU A 408 -14.82 -3.45 -12.11
C LEU A 408 -16.12 -3.88 -11.42
N THR A 409 -16.20 -5.11 -10.92
CA THR A 409 -17.32 -5.57 -10.09
C THR A 409 -17.35 -4.81 -8.76
N ILE A 410 -16.21 -4.59 -8.11
CA ILE A 410 -16.12 -3.75 -6.91
C ILE A 410 -16.55 -2.31 -7.22
N ASN A 411 -16.07 -1.72 -8.33
CA ASN A 411 -16.51 -0.39 -8.76
C ASN A 411 -18.02 -0.31 -9.01
N GLN A 412 -18.61 -1.35 -9.62
CA GLN A 412 -20.05 -1.42 -9.84
C GLN A 412 -20.80 -1.47 -8.52
N GLU A 413 -20.38 -2.32 -7.58
CA GLU A 413 -21.00 -2.40 -6.26
C GLU A 413 -20.94 -1.06 -5.51
N LEU A 414 -19.79 -0.38 -5.57
CA LEU A 414 -19.64 0.96 -5.01
C LEU A 414 -20.63 1.93 -5.67
N LEU A 415 -20.68 1.97 -7.00
CA LEU A 415 -21.61 2.84 -7.74
C LEU A 415 -23.06 2.59 -7.35
N ASP A 416 -23.50 1.33 -7.39
CA ASP A 416 -24.87 0.93 -7.07
C ASP A 416 -25.23 1.34 -5.64
N THR A 417 -24.31 1.09 -4.69
CA THR A 417 -24.50 1.40 -3.28
C THR A 417 -24.61 2.90 -3.05
N TRP A 418 -23.73 3.69 -3.67
CA TRP A 418 -23.75 5.15 -3.56
C TRP A 418 -24.98 5.77 -4.23
N MET A 419 -25.39 5.27 -5.40
CA MET A 419 -26.62 5.71 -6.09
C MET A 419 -27.87 5.49 -5.24
N ASN A 420 -27.91 4.40 -4.48
CA ASN A 420 -29.04 4.04 -3.64
C ASN A 420 -29.06 4.76 -2.28
N GLU A 421 -27.89 5.05 -1.71
CA GLU A 421 -27.78 5.63 -0.37
C GLU A 421 -27.67 7.16 -0.37
N LEU A 422 -27.38 7.80 -1.53
CA LEU A 422 -27.42 9.25 -1.66
C LEU A 422 -28.86 9.76 -1.52
N SER A 423 -29.07 10.74 -0.65
CA SER A 423 -30.37 11.40 -0.52
C SER A 423 -30.74 12.16 -1.81
N GLU A 424 -32.04 12.24 -2.10
CA GLU A 424 -32.56 12.96 -3.28
C GLU A 424 -32.05 14.42 -3.34
N GLU A 425 -31.97 15.12 -2.20
CA GLU A 425 -31.43 16.48 -2.12
C GLU A 425 -29.98 16.59 -2.62
N GLU A 426 -29.13 15.61 -2.30
CA GLU A 426 -27.72 15.61 -2.71
C GLU A 426 -27.58 15.27 -4.20
N LEU A 427 -28.44 14.39 -4.72
CA LEU A 427 -28.52 14.09 -6.15
C LEU A 427 -28.98 15.31 -6.96
N ILE A 428 -29.99 16.05 -6.48
CA ILE A 428 -30.46 17.27 -7.13
C ILE A 428 -29.33 18.31 -7.19
N LYS A 429 -28.61 18.56 -6.10
CA LYS A 429 -27.47 19.50 -6.10
C LYS A 429 -26.38 19.11 -7.11
N ALA A 430 -26.08 17.82 -7.21
CA ALA A 430 -25.11 17.32 -8.17
C ALA A 430 -25.62 17.52 -9.62
N LEU A 431 -26.90 17.26 -9.89
CA LEU A 431 -27.53 17.47 -11.19
C LEU A 431 -27.57 18.95 -11.59
N GLU A 432 -27.93 19.85 -10.68
CA GLU A 432 -27.90 21.31 -10.92
C GLU A 432 -26.50 21.78 -11.30
N THR A 433 -25.48 21.26 -10.62
CA THR A 433 -24.07 21.55 -10.94
C THR A 433 -23.72 21.06 -12.35
N TYR A 434 -24.16 19.85 -12.71
CA TYR A 434 -23.94 19.26 -14.03
C TYR A 434 -24.65 20.03 -15.15
N GLU A 435 -25.92 20.39 -14.96
CA GLU A 435 -26.71 21.15 -15.94
C GLU A 435 -26.11 22.52 -16.22
N GLY A 436 -25.58 23.19 -15.19
CA GLY A 436 -24.86 24.45 -15.32
C GLY A 436 -23.62 24.39 -16.22
N ILE A 437 -23.01 23.19 -16.35
CA ILE A 437 -21.78 22.97 -17.12
C ILE A 437 -22.06 22.60 -18.59
N VAL A 438 -23.15 21.86 -18.87
CA VAL A 438 -23.30 21.11 -20.13
C VAL A 438 -24.47 21.63 -21.01
N ASN A 439 -24.77 22.92 -20.96
CA ASN A 439 -25.86 23.53 -21.75
C ASN A 439 -25.54 23.64 -23.26
N VAL A 440 -25.45 22.50 -23.95
CA VAL A 440 -25.12 22.33 -25.38
C VAL A 440 -26.03 21.27 -26.02
N ASP A 441 -26.15 21.30 -27.36
CA ASP A 441 -26.84 20.27 -28.16
C ASP A 441 -26.41 18.83 -27.78
N ASN A 442 -27.37 17.90 -27.82
CA ASN A 442 -27.24 16.54 -27.29
C ASN A 442 -26.10 15.73 -27.95
N ARG A 443 -25.81 15.98 -29.23
CA ARG A 443 -24.73 15.30 -29.96
C ARG A 443 -23.34 15.80 -29.58
N THR A 444 -23.19 17.13 -29.49
CA THR A 444 -21.96 17.77 -29.03
C THR A 444 -21.66 17.36 -27.59
N ARG A 445 -22.69 17.34 -26.73
CA ARG A 445 -22.62 16.82 -25.36
C ARG A 445 -22.09 15.39 -25.29
N LYS A 446 -22.61 14.50 -26.13
CA LYS A 446 -22.16 13.10 -26.17
C LYS A 446 -20.69 12.98 -26.59
N ALA A 447 -20.25 13.74 -27.59
CA ALA A 447 -18.87 13.72 -28.04
C ALA A 447 -17.90 14.32 -27.02
N LEU A 448 -18.27 15.43 -26.38
CA LEU A 448 -17.51 16.03 -25.28
C LEU A 448 -17.39 15.09 -24.09
N SER A 449 -18.46 14.38 -23.74
CA SER A 449 -18.39 13.35 -22.70
C SER A 449 -17.42 12.24 -23.06
N ILE A 450 -17.46 11.71 -24.29
CA ILE A 450 -16.51 10.68 -24.72
C ILE A 450 -15.06 11.22 -24.63
N PHE A 451 -14.85 12.47 -25.00
CA PHE A 451 -13.53 13.09 -24.90
C PHE A 451 -13.06 13.23 -23.45
N MET A 452 -13.94 13.71 -22.55
CA MET A 452 -13.65 13.81 -21.11
C MET A 452 -13.26 12.45 -20.53
N ASP A 453 -13.93 11.37 -20.94
CA ASP A 453 -13.64 10.02 -20.48
C ASP A 453 -12.22 9.58 -20.91
N LEU A 454 -11.86 9.83 -22.18
CA LEU A 454 -10.53 9.51 -22.72
C LEU A 454 -9.42 10.35 -22.09
N GLU A 455 -9.68 11.66 -21.91
CA GLU A 455 -8.73 12.58 -21.29
C GLU A 455 -8.52 12.23 -19.82
N ALA A 456 -9.58 11.88 -19.11
CA ALA A 456 -9.54 11.46 -17.72
C ALA A 456 -8.77 10.15 -17.51
N THR A 457 -8.69 9.27 -18.49
CA THR A 457 -7.89 8.04 -18.39
C THR A 457 -6.48 8.17 -19.01
N SER A 458 -6.12 9.38 -19.48
CA SER A 458 -4.80 9.67 -20.04
C SER A 458 -3.79 10.08 -18.97
N PHE A 459 -2.58 9.52 -19.03
CA PHE A 459 -1.50 9.83 -18.10
C PHE A 459 -0.80 11.16 -18.38
N ASP A 460 -0.76 11.61 -19.64
CA ASP A 460 -0.16 12.90 -20.03
C ASP A 460 -1.20 14.03 -20.12
N GLY A 461 -2.48 13.71 -19.86
CA GLY A 461 -3.59 14.65 -19.92
C GLY A 461 -3.90 15.15 -21.34
N TYR A 462 -3.47 14.39 -22.36
CA TYR A 462 -3.80 14.63 -23.76
C TYR A 462 -4.51 13.41 -24.35
N VAL A 463 -5.38 13.65 -25.34
CA VAL A 463 -6.05 12.58 -26.10
C VAL A 463 -5.55 12.63 -27.54
N ASN A 464 -5.14 11.50 -28.11
CA ASN A 464 -4.73 11.50 -29.51
C ASN A 464 -5.96 11.70 -30.43
N LYS A 465 -5.83 12.51 -31.48
CA LYS A 465 -6.93 12.77 -32.43
C LYS A 465 -7.49 11.48 -33.04
N GLY A 466 -6.61 10.52 -33.34
CA GLY A 466 -7.00 9.19 -33.82
C GLY A 466 -7.76 8.36 -32.77
N GLU A 467 -7.29 8.38 -31.51
CA GLU A 467 -7.95 7.70 -30.38
C GLU A 467 -9.37 8.25 -30.15
N PHE A 468 -9.53 9.58 -30.21
CA PHE A 468 -10.84 10.20 -30.10
C PHE A 468 -11.76 9.84 -31.27
N TYR A 469 -11.22 9.83 -32.49
CA TYR A 469 -11.97 9.39 -33.67
C TYR A 469 -12.47 7.96 -33.51
N ASP A 470 -11.58 7.02 -33.19
CA ASP A 470 -11.93 5.61 -33.03
C ASP A 470 -12.97 5.39 -31.93
N ALA A 471 -12.85 6.15 -30.83
CA ALA A 471 -13.87 6.16 -29.77
C ALA A 471 -15.22 6.64 -30.30
N LEU A 472 -15.29 7.76 -31.03
CA LEU A 472 -16.54 8.25 -31.62
C LEU A 472 -17.19 7.18 -32.53
N ILE A 473 -16.40 6.48 -33.35
CA ILE A 473 -16.92 5.38 -34.18
C ILE A 473 -17.47 4.24 -33.32
N LYS A 474 -16.69 3.80 -32.32
CA LYS A 474 -17.10 2.77 -31.35
C LYS A 474 -18.41 3.14 -30.66
N TYR A 475 -18.65 4.43 -30.41
CA TYR A 475 -19.88 4.95 -29.78
C TYR A 475 -21.04 5.28 -30.74
N GLY A 476 -20.93 4.83 -31.99
CA GLY A 476 -22.02 4.83 -32.98
C GLY A 476 -22.09 6.07 -33.87
N PHE A 477 -21.04 6.90 -33.89
CA PHE A 477 -20.93 7.99 -34.86
C PHE A 477 -20.47 7.43 -36.22
N LYS A 478 -20.99 7.99 -37.31
CA LYS A 478 -20.55 7.62 -38.68
C LYS A 478 -19.18 8.26 -38.96
N HIS A 479 -18.31 7.57 -39.69
CA HIS A 479 -16.95 8.03 -40.06
C HIS A 479 -16.85 9.51 -40.43
N ARG A 480 -17.56 9.91 -41.50
CA ARG A 480 -17.55 11.29 -42.00
C ARG A 480 -18.01 12.32 -40.96
N TYR A 481 -18.97 11.93 -40.11
CA TYR A 481 -19.52 12.82 -39.10
C TYR A 481 -18.62 12.94 -37.87
N ALA A 482 -17.85 11.91 -37.53
CA ALA A 482 -16.86 11.97 -36.46
C ALA A 482 -15.74 12.96 -36.78
N GLU A 483 -15.20 12.93 -38.00
CA GLU A 483 -14.22 13.92 -38.49
C GLU A 483 -14.79 15.35 -38.44
N GLU A 484 -15.96 15.57 -39.04
CA GLU A 484 -16.62 16.88 -39.07
C GLU A 484 -16.90 17.41 -37.64
N LEU A 485 -17.23 16.53 -36.70
CA LEU A 485 -17.50 16.88 -35.31
C LEU A 485 -16.23 17.24 -34.53
N ILE A 486 -15.12 16.51 -34.71
CA ILE A 486 -13.84 16.86 -34.08
C ILE A 486 -13.39 18.25 -34.56
N ASP A 487 -13.45 18.51 -35.86
CA ASP A 487 -13.07 19.81 -36.41
C ASP A 487 -14.05 20.92 -36.01
N LYS A 488 -15.33 20.59 -35.79
CA LYS A 488 -16.31 21.52 -35.19
C LYS A 488 -15.94 21.87 -33.75
N LEU A 489 -15.62 20.87 -32.91
CA LEU A 489 -15.25 21.07 -31.51
C LEU A 489 -13.96 21.92 -31.37
N LEU A 490 -12.99 21.72 -32.26
CA LEU A 490 -11.79 22.57 -32.35
C LEU A 490 -12.14 24.02 -32.74
N ARG A 491 -12.99 24.20 -33.76
CA ARG A 491 -13.40 25.54 -34.22
C ARG A 491 -14.23 26.31 -33.20
N GLU A 492 -15.12 25.62 -32.49
CA GLU A 492 -15.97 26.20 -31.45
C GLU A 492 -15.21 26.43 -30.13
N GLY A 493 -13.93 26.06 -30.08
CA GLY A 493 -13.04 26.32 -28.95
C GLY A 493 -13.25 25.38 -27.77
N PHE A 494 -14.03 24.30 -27.94
CA PHE A 494 -14.19 23.28 -26.90
C PHE A 494 -12.93 22.45 -26.70
N LEU A 495 -12.22 22.15 -27.80
CA LEU A 495 -10.94 21.47 -27.79
C LEU A 495 -9.86 22.38 -28.36
N PHE A 496 -8.61 22.16 -27.96
CA PHE A 496 -7.44 22.77 -28.60
C PHE A 496 -6.36 21.72 -28.86
N GLU A 497 -5.48 22.01 -29.82
CA GLU A 497 -4.40 21.13 -30.26
C GLU A 497 -3.03 21.70 -29.81
N PRO A 498 -2.55 21.38 -28.60
CA PRO A 498 -1.26 21.86 -28.08
C PRO A 498 -0.06 21.42 -28.93
N SER A 499 -0.15 20.26 -29.57
CA SER A 499 0.85 19.73 -30.48
C SER A 499 0.17 18.84 -31.51
N ILE A 500 0.77 18.68 -32.69
CA ILE A 500 0.20 17.92 -33.81
C ILE A 500 -0.33 16.56 -33.34
N GLY A 501 -1.62 16.32 -33.55
CA GLY A 501 -2.32 15.08 -33.22
C GLY A 501 -2.74 14.91 -31.76
N LYS A 502 -2.37 15.83 -30.85
CA LYS A 502 -2.76 15.79 -29.43
C LYS A 502 -3.82 16.83 -29.15
N LEU A 503 -4.97 16.38 -28.66
CA LEU A 503 -6.11 17.22 -28.29
C LEU A 503 -6.17 17.37 -26.77
N LYS A 504 -6.69 18.52 -26.33
CA LYS A 504 -6.99 18.80 -24.92
C LYS A 504 -8.26 19.61 -24.81
N LEU A 505 -9.01 19.45 -23.71
CA LEU A 505 -10.14 20.31 -23.40
C LEU A 505 -9.66 21.74 -23.11
N THR A 506 -10.28 22.72 -23.76
CA THR A 506 -10.00 24.13 -23.48
C THR A 506 -10.63 24.47 -22.13
N VAL A 507 -9.79 24.75 -21.13
CA VAL A 507 -10.24 25.03 -19.75
C VAL A 507 -11.17 26.24 -19.75
N ARG A 508 -12.47 26.01 -19.54
CA ARG A 508 -13.18 26.77 -18.51
C ARG A 508 -12.99 25.94 -17.26
N ASP A 509 -12.50 26.51 -16.17
CA ASP A 509 -12.36 25.76 -14.93
C ASP A 509 -13.71 25.11 -14.59
N PHE A 510 -13.77 23.78 -14.75
CA PHE A 510 -14.93 22.92 -14.51
C PHE A 510 -14.88 22.36 -13.09
#